data_AF-A0A3B8I7H5-F1
#
_entry.id   AF-A0A3B8I7H5-F1
#
_cell.length_a   1.000
_cell.length_b   1.000
_cell.length_c   1.000
_cell.angle_alpha   90.00
_cell.angle_beta   90.00
_cell.angle_gamma   90.00
#
_symmetry.space_group_name_H-M   'P 1'
#
loop_
_entity.id
_entity.type
_entity.pdbx_description
1 polymer ?
#
loop_
_entity_poly.entity_id
_entity_poly.type
_entity_poly.pdbx_seq_one_letter_code
_entity_poly.pdbx_strand_id
1 'polypeptide(L)' 'MKESKLGDFEETLLLIVGILKEEAYAFRISEEFENQTERKTSIGSV' A
#
# COMPACT_ATOMS: atom_id res chain seq x y z
N MET A 1 10.44 22.46 -2.69
CA MET A 1 10.05 21.15 -2.11
C MET A 1 11.31 20.32 -2.00
N LYS A 2 11.65 19.76 -0.84
CA LYS A 2 12.74 18.76 -0.79
C LYS A 2 12.31 17.62 -1.72
N GLU A 3 13.21 17.13 -2.56
CA GLU A 3 12.96 16.01 -3.48
C GLU A 3 12.78 14.71 -2.68
N SER A 4 11.65 14.58 -1.97
CA SER A 4 11.23 13.30 -1.40
C SER A 4 10.78 12.42 -2.55
N LYS A 5 11.67 11.51 -2.98
CA LYS A 5 11.31 10.44 -3.91
C LYS A 5 10.33 9.51 -3.21
N LEU A 6 9.36 9.01 -3.98
CA LEU A 6 8.47 7.97 -3.52
C LEU A 6 9.29 6.69 -3.34
N GLY A 7 9.15 6.02 -2.20
CA GLY A 7 9.80 4.73 -1.96
C GLY A 7 8.99 3.58 -2.54
N ASP A 8 9.64 2.43 -2.75
CA ASP A 8 9.01 1.21 -3.30
C ASP A 8 7.70 0.84 -2.60
N PHE A 9 7.62 1.04 -1.28
CA PHE A 9 6.41 0.77 -0.50
C PHE A 9 5.26 1.72 -0.84
N GLU A 10 5.55 3.01 -0.95
CA GLU A 10 4.57 4.05 -1.25
C GLU A 10 4.08 3.94 -2.71
N GLU A 11 4.98 3.63 -3.65
CA GLU A 11 4.61 3.34 -5.05
C GLU A 11 3.69 2.12 -5.15
N THR A 12 4.04 1.03 -4.45
CA THR A 12 3.20 -0.18 -4.40
C THR A 12 1.83 0.12 -3.80
N LEU A 13 1.78 0.91 -2.72
CA LEU A 13 0.52 1.32 -2.10
C LEU A 13 -0.37 2.11 -3.06
N LEU A 14 0.18 3.05 -3.84
CA LEU A 14 -0.59 3.80 -4.81
C LEU A 14 -1.23 2.91 -5.89
N LEU A 15 -0.51 1.88 -6.34
CA LEU A 15 -1.04 0.89 -7.28
C LEU A 15 -2.20 0.10 -6.65
N ILE A 16 -2.03 -0.38 -5.41
CA ILE A 16 -3.06 -1.13 -4.67
C ILE A 16 -4.31 -0.27 -4.45
N VAL A 17 -4.14 1.00 -4.06
CA VAL A 17 -5.27 1.94 -3.91
C VAL A 17 -5.98 2.14 -5.26
N GLY A 18 -5.24 2.25 -6.36
CA GLY A 18 -5.81 2.34 -7.71
C GLY A 18 -6.61 1.11 -8.12
N ILE A 19 -6.21 -0.08 -7.68
CA ILE A 19 -6.92 -1.34 -7.91
C ILE A 19 -8.20 -1.41 -7.06
N LEU A 20 -8.09 -1.13 -5.76
CA LEU A 20 -9.17 -1.28 -4.79
C LEU A 20 -10.22 -0.16 -4.86
N LYS A 21 -9.85 1.03 -5.35
CA LYS A 21 -10.73 2.20 -5.45
C LYS A 21 -11.42 2.51 -4.11
N GLU A 22 -12.75 2.41 -4.08
CA GLU A 22 -13.59 2.69 -2.91
C GLU A 22 -13.38 1.67 -1.77
N GLU A 23 -12.79 0.51 -2.05
CA GLU A 23 -12.50 -0.54 -1.06
C GLU A 23 -11.12 -0.38 -0.41
N ALA A 24 -10.39 0.70 -0.69
CA ALA A 24 -9.02 0.93 -0.22
C ALA A 24 -8.94 1.37 1.27
N TYR A 25 -9.55 0.61 2.18
CA TYR A 25 -9.35 0.78 3.62
C TYR A 25 -8.21 -0.11 4.13
N ALA A 26 -7.62 0.26 5.27
CA ALA A 26 -6.34 -0.30 5.76
C ALA A 26 -6.27 -1.83 5.79
N PHE A 27 -7.35 -2.49 6.21
CA PHE A 27 -7.42 -3.96 6.24
C PHE A 27 -7.35 -4.56 4.83
N ARG A 28 -8.14 -4.05 3.87
CA ARG A 28 -8.12 -4.53 2.48
C ARG A 28 -6.83 -4.21 1.75
N ILE A 29 -6.22 -3.07 2.02
CA ILE A 29 -4.89 -2.74 1.50
C ILE A 29 -3.85 -3.73 2.04
N SER A 30 -3.92 -4.10 3.32
CA SER A 30 -2.98 -5.07 3.92
C SER A 30 -3.12 -6.46 3.30
N GLU A 31 -4.35 -6.94 3.12
CA GLU A 31 -4.62 -8.21 2.42
C GLU A 31 -4.10 -8.18 0.98
N GLU A 32 -4.42 -7.12 0.22
CA GLU A 32 -4.01 -7.02 -1.18
C GLU A 32 -2.49 -6.93 -1.34
N PHE A 33 -1.81 -6.22 -0.43
CA PHE A 33 -0.36 -6.15 -0.41
C PHE A 33 0.29 -7.51 -0.14
N GLU A 34 -0.24 -8.29 0.81
CA GLU A 34 0.25 -9.63 1.11
C GLU A 34 -0.01 -10.59 -0.06
N ASN A 35 -1.21 -10.54 -0.66
CA ASN A 35 -1.59 -11.37 -1.80
C ASN A 35 -0.72 -11.14 -3.04
N GLN A 36 -0.35 -9.90 -3.34
CA GLN A 36 0.45 -9.58 -4.53
C GLN A 36 1.96 -9.72 -4.31
N THR A 37 2.45 -9.47 -3.10
CA THR A 37 3.90 -9.38 -2.84
C THR A 37 4.46 -10.51 -2.00
N GLU A 38 3.61 -11.39 -1.46
CA GLU A 38 3.97 -12.45 -0.51
C GLU A 38 4.67 -11.93 0.77
N ARG A 39 4.54 -10.63 1.06
CA ARG A 39 5.13 -9.97 2.23
C ARG A 39 4.04 -9.49 3.17
N LYS A 40 4.22 -9.75 4.46
CA LYS A 40 3.37 -9.18 5.52
C LYS A 40 3.77 -7.75 5.82
N THR A 41 2.78 -6.88 5.97
CA THR A 41 2.97 -5.49 6.41
C THR A 41 2.00 -5.14 7.54
N SER A 42 2.42 -4.30 8.47
CA SER A 42 1.55 -3.74 9.52
C SER A 42 1.21 -2.30 9.16
N ILE A 43 0.10 -2.11 8.43
CA ILE A 43 -0.35 -0.78 7.98
C ILE A 43 -0.95 0.05 9.14
N GLY A 44 -1.35 -0.60 10.24
CA GLY A 44 -2.02 0.04 11.37
C GLY A 44 -1.12 0.55 12.52
N SER A 45 0.20 0.56 12.37
CA SER A 45 1.13 0.92 13.48
C SER A 45 2.01 2.15 13.22
N VAL A 46 1.52 3.10 12.43
CA VAL A 46 2.16 4.42 12.21
C VAL A 46 1.31 5.56 12.74
#